data_AF-A0A9E6CA78-F1
#
_entry.id   AF-A0A9E6CA78-F1
#
_cell.length_a   1.000
_cell.length_b   1.000
_cell.length_c   1.000
_cell.angle_alpha   90.00
_cell.angle_beta   90.00
_cell.angle_gamma   90.00
#
_symmetry.space_group_name_H-M   'P 1'
#
loop_
_entity.id
_entity.type
_entity.pdbx_description
1 polymer ?
#
loop_
_entity_poly.entity_id
_entity_poly.type
_entity_poly.pdbx_seq_one_letter_code
_entity_poly.pdbx_strand_id
1 'polypeptide(L)'
;MSNIPKTKKLNELQATAICGNDITSSVLYVSALSIAASGKYAWIALLLVAWVLYLFRKIYGEVVGALPLNGGAYNALLNTTSKSMASLAASLTLLSYIATSVISASEGMAYLHSIIPQLPIIPATIVLLAIFMGLTILGIGESATVAVAIFIFHLASLTLLAGTVIVYLFREGFDVFFMNWNLPTPHG
;
A
#
# COMPACT_ATOMS: atom_id res chain seq x y z
N MET A 1 16.77 -37.33 18.52
CA MET A 1 15.69 -36.51 17.92
C MET A 1 16.08 -35.06 18.07
N SER A 2 16.41 -34.38 16.98
CA SER A 2 16.81 -32.96 17.02
C SER A 2 15.60 -32.10 17.41
N ASN A 3 15.78 -31.26 18.42
CA ASN A 3 14.84 -30.20 18.76
C ASN A 3 14.88 -29.17 17.63
N ILE A 4 14.04 -29.35 16.60
CA ILE A 4 13.79 -28.30 15.62
C ILE A 4 13.07 -27.17 16.37
N PRO A 5 13.65 -25.95 16.46
CA PRO A 5 12.99 -24.86 17.14
C PRO A 5 11.64 -24.60 16.47
N LYS A 6 10.55 -24.61 17.25
CA LYS A 6 9.23 -24.22 16.76
C LYS A 6 9.34 -22.80 16.20
N THR A 7 9.14 -22.65 14.90
CA THR A 7 9.10 -21.34 14.26
C THR A 7 7.98 -20.52 14.89
N LYS A 8 8.33 -19.35 15.42
CA LYS A 8 7.36 -18.44 16.03
C LYS A 8 6.43 -17.95 14.94
N LYS A 9 5.17 -18.38 14.97
CA LYS A 9 4.14 -17.92 14.04
C LYS A 9 3.80 -16.45 14.33
N LEU A 10 3.45 -15.72 13.27
CA LEU A 10 2.89 -14.38 13.40
C LEU A 10 1.52 -14.46 14.08
N ASN A 11 1.23 -13.51 14.96
CA ASN A 11 -0.13 -13.30 15.42
C ASN A 11 -0.95 -12.52 14.37
N GLU A 12 -2.26 -12.41 14.58
CA GLU A 12 -3.17 -11.72 13.65
C GLU A 12 -2.74 -10.28 13.38
N LEU A 13 -2.46 -9.49 14.43
CA LEU A 13 -2.02 -8.11 14.29
C LEU A 13 -0.71 -7.98 13.48
N GLN A 14 0.25 -8.88 13.70
CA GLN A 14 1.52 -8.89 12.97
C GLN A 14 1.31 -9.25 11.49
N ALA A 15 0.48 -10.25 11.21
CA ALA A 15 0.14 -10.62 9.84
C ALA A 15 -0.62 -9.48 9.14
N THR A 16 -1.59 -8.87 9.81
CA THR A 16 -2.34 -7.71 9.33
C THR A 16 -1.44 -6.49 9.13
N ALA A 17 -0.47 -6.24 10.00
CA ALA A 17 0.42 -5.08 9.85
C ALA A 17 1.38 -5.23 8.68
N ILE A 18 1.89 -6.44 8.42
CA ILE A 18 2.77 -6.71 7.28
C ILE A 18 2.05 -6.43 5.96
N CYS A 19 0.86 -7.00 5.75
CA CYS A 19 0.12 -6.75 4.51
C CYS A 19 -0.60 -5.39 4.50
N GLY A 20 -1.07 -4.92 5.66
CA GLY A 20 -1.86 -3.71 5.80
C GLY A 20 -1.06 -2.44 5.55
N ASN A 21 0.24 -2.44 5.84
CA ASN A 21 1.10 -1.30 5.57
C ASN A 21 1.14 -0.91 4.09
N ASP A 22 1.11 -1.88 3.17
CA ASP A 22 1.08 -1.62 1.72
C ASP A 22 -0.17 -0.82 1.33
N ILE A 23 -1.33 -1.20 1.88
CA ILE A 23 -2.61 -0.54 1.62
C ILE A 23 -2.69 0.82 2.32
N THR A 24 -2.40 0.88 3.61
CA THR A 24 -2.59 2.11 4.40
C THR A 24 -1.59 3.20 4.07
N SER A 25 -0.37 2.85 3.67
CA SER A 25 0.62 3.82 3.18
C SER A 25 0.22 4.38 1.81
N SER A 26 -0.29 3.52 0.92
CA SER A 26 -0.71 3.91 -0.44
C SER A 26 -1.76 5.03 -0.45
N VAL A 27 -2.71 5.03 0.49
CA VAL A 27 -3.77 6.05 0.55
C VAL A 27 -3.24 7.48 0.65
N LEU A 28 -2.08 7.68 1.29
CA LEU A 28 -1.48 9.00 1.50
C LEU A 28 -1.06 9.64 0.17
N TYR A 29 -0.41 8.89 -0.72
CA TYR A 29 0.02 9.41 -2.02
C TYR A 29 -1.01 9.19 -3.13
N VAL A 30 -1.74 8.06 -3.13
CA VAL A 30 -2.75 7.76 -4.16
C VAL A 30 -3.84 8.81 -4.19
N SER A 31 -4.22 9.37 -3.04
CA SER A 31 -5.22 10.45 -2.99
C SER A 31 -4.75 11.69 -3.73
N ALA A 32 -3.51 12.14 -3.50
CA ALA A 32 -2.93 13.30 -4.18
C ALA A 32 -2.76 13.05 -5.68
N LEU A 33 -2.24 11.87 -6.07
CA LEU A 33 -2.08 11.49 -7.48
C LEU A 33 -3.44 11.40 -8.20
N SER A 34 -4.46 10.87 -7.54
CA SER A 34 -5.81 10.79 -8.10
C SER A 34 -6.43 12.18 -8.29
N ILE A 35 -6.23 13.11 -7.35
CA ILE A 35 -6.64 14.50 -7.47
C ILE A 35 -5.90 15.19 -8.62
N ALA A 36 -4.59 14.98 -8.76
CA ALA A 36 -3.81 15.54 -9.85
C ALA A 36 -4.29 15.06 -11.24
N ALA A 37 -4.64 13.77 -11.36
CA ALA A 37 -5.08 13.20 -12.63
C ALA A 37 -6.56 13.44 -12.96
N SER A 38 -7.45 13.39 -11.96
CA SER A 38 -8.91 13.40 -12.15
C SER A 38 -9.62 14.63 -11.58
N GLY A 39 -8.90 15.53 -10.93
CA GLY A 39 -9.44 16.75 -10.30
C GLY A 39 -10.63 16.43 -9.41
N LYS A 40 -11.75 17.11 -9.66
CA LYS A 40 -13.01 16.93 -8.92
C LYS A 40 -13.61 15.53 -8.97
N TYR A 41 -13.21 14.67 -9.91
CA TYR A 41 -13.69 13.29 -10.02
C TYR A 41 -12.84 12.28 -9.23
N ALA A 42 -11.76 12.72 -8.58
CA ALA A 42 -10.87 11.83 -7.85
C ALA A 42 -11.59 10.99 -6.77
N TRP A 43 -12.54 11.56 -6.05
CA TRP A 43 -13.30 10.83 -5.02
C TRP A 43 -14.13 9.68 -5.63
N ILE A 44 -14.66 9.85 -6.83
CA ILE A 44 -15.40 8.79 -7.54
C ILE A 44 -14.44 7.64 -7.88
N ALA A 45 -13.26 7.96 -8.44
CA ALA A 45 -12.25 6.97 -8.75
C ALA A 45 -11.80 6.19 -7.50
N LEU A 46 -11.55 6.88 -6.39
CA LEU A 46 -11.17 6.26 -5.12
C LEU A 46 -12.28 5.38 -4.53
N LEU A 47 -13.56 5.77 -4.65
CA LEU A 47 -14.69 4.94 -4.24
C LEU A 47 -14.81 3.67 -5.09
N LEU A 48 -14.59 3.76 -6.41
CA LEU A 48 -14.57 2.59 -7.28
C LEU A 48 -13.45 1.62 -6.91
N VAL A 49 -12.24 2.13 -6.63
CA VAL A 49 -11.12 1.32 -6.15
C VAL A 49 -11.48 0.64 -4.82
N ALA A 50 -12.02 1.37 -3.85
CA ALA A 50 -12.44 0.82 -2.57
C ALA A 50 -13.52 -0.27 -2.73
N TRP A 51 -14.48 -0.06 -3.63
CA TRP A 51 -15.52 -1.05 -3.94
C TRP A 51 -14.93 -2.33 -4.54
N VAL A 52 -14.03 -2.21 -5.52
CA VAL A 52 -13.34 -3.37 -6.10
C VAL A 52 -12.55 -4.14 -5.04
N LEU A 53 -11.76 -3.44 -4.21
CA LEU A 53 -11.00 -4.07 -3.11
C LEU A 53 -11.91 -4.77 -2.09
N TYR A 54 -13.09 -4.19 -1.81
CA TYR A 54 -14.08 -4.80 -0.93
C TYR A 54 -14.61 -6.13 -1.48
N LEU A 55 -14.84 -6.24 -2.81
CA LEU A 55 -15.25 -7.49 -3.45
C LEU A 55 -14.16 -8.58 -3.35
N PHE A 56 -12.89 -8.20 -3.51
CA PHE A 56 -11.76 -9.13 -3.39
C PHE A 56 -11.61 -9.77 -2.01
N ARG A 57 -12.11 -9.14 -0.93
CA ARG A 57 -12.05 -9.69 0.43
C ARG A 57 -12.59 -11.12 0.52
N LYS A 58 -13.76 -11.39 -0.09
CA LYS A 58 -14.36 -12.73 -0.03
C LYS A 58 -13.57 -13.74 -0.86
N ILE A 59 -13.09 -13.31 -2.03
CA ILE A 59 -12.27 -14.14 -2.92
C ILE A 59 -10.98 -14.56 -2.20
N TYR A 60 -10.30 -13.65 -1.50
CA TYR A 60 -9.10 -14.00 -0.72
C TYR A 60 -9.40 -15.00 0.40
N GLY A 61 -10.52 -14.83 1.11
CA GLY A 61 -10.94 -15.77 2.15
C GLY A 61 -11.20 -17.18 1.60
N GLU A 62 -11.87 -17.28 0.46
CA GLU A 62 -12.16 -18.56 -0.21
C GLU A 62 -10.90 -19.25 -0.71
N VAL A 63 -10.01 -18.51 -1.39
CA VAL A 63 -8.77 -19.07 -1.95
C VAL A 63 -7.82 -19.55 -0.84
N VAL A 64 -7.61 -18.73 0.20
CA VAL A 64 -6.73 -19.11 1.32
C VAL A 64 -7.35 -20.23 2.16
N GLY A 65 -8.68 -20.26 2.29
CA GLY A 65 -9.40 -21.33 2.98
C GLY A 65 -9.35 -22.67 2.23
N ALA A 66 -9.45 -22.65 0.90
CA ALA A 66 -9.42 -23.84 0.06
C ALA A 66 -8.01 -24.43 -0.11
N LEU A 67 -6.98 -23.59 -0.13
CA LEU A 67 -5.58 -23.98 -0.34
C LEU A 67 -4.69 -23.41 0.77
N PRO A 68 -4.61 -24.08 1.94
CA PRO A 68 -3.73 -23.68 3.05
C PRO A 68 -2.26 -24.02 2.75
N LEU A 69 -1.75 -23.50 1.63
CA LEU A 69 -0.40 -23.74 1.14
C LEU A 69 0.53 -22.62 1.62
N ASN A 70 1.69 -23.01 2.15
CA ASN A 70 2.80 -22.09 2.45
C ASN A 70 3.46 -21.64 1.14
N GLY A 71 2.84 -20.71 0.43
CA GLY A 71 3.31 -20.38 -0.92
C GLY A 71 2.61 -19.25 -1.68
N GLY A 72 1.62 -18.57 -1.07
CA GLY A 72 0.97 -17.39 -1.65
C GLY A 72 0.26 -17.62 -2.99
N ALA A 73 0.06 -16.54 -3.74
CA ALA A 73 -0.70 -16.54 -5.00
C ALA A 73 -0.11 -17.47 -6.08
N TYR A 74 1.22 -17.58 -6.17
CA TYR A 74 1.85 -18.49 -7.13
C TYR A 74 1.48 -19.95 -6.87
N ASN A 75 1.58 -20.41 -5.63
CA ASN A 75 1.24 -21.79 -5.30
C ASN A 75 -0.26 -22.06 -5.42
N ALA A 76 -1.10 -21.08 -5.08
CA ALA A 76 -2.54 -21.19 -5.34
C ALA A 76 -2.82 -21.40 -6.84
N LEU A 77 -2.21 -20.59 -7.71
CA LEU A 77 -2.37 -20.71 -9.16
C LEU A 77 -1.74 -21.98 -9.73
N LEU A 78 -0.56 -22.38 -9.26
CA LEU A 78 0.10 -23.61 -9.69
C LEU A 78 -0.76 -24.86 -9.44
N ASN A 79 -1.59 -24.83 -8.41
CA ASN A 79 -2.49 -25.95 -8.05
C ASN A 79 -3.89 -25.84 -8.68
N THR A 80 -4.23 -24.72 -9.32
CA THR A 80 -5.58 -24.47 -9.87
C THR A 80 -5.59 -24.17 -11.37
N THR A 81 -4.43 -23.90 -11.96
CA THR A 81 -4.27 -23.62 -13.39
C THR A 81 -2.97 -24.23 -13.95
N SER A 82 -2.61 -23.92 -15.19
CA SER A 82 -1.41 -24.42 -15.84
C SER A 82 -0.14 -23.73 -15.32
N LYS A 83 1.00 -24.43 -15.40
CA LYS A 83 2.33 -23.88 -15.02
C LYS A 83 2.65 -22.57 -15.76
N SER A 84 2.27 -22.47 -17.03
CA SER A 84 2.47 -21.27 -17.85
C SER A 84 1.67 -20.09 -17.29
N MET A 85 0.39 -20.29 -17.02
CA MET A 85 -0.47 -19.24 -16.44
C MET A 85 -0.02 -18.82 -15.04
N ALA A 86 0.35 -19.78 -14.19
CA ALA A 86 0.90 -19.49 -12.86
C ALA A 86 2.21 -18.67 -12.94
N SER A 87 3.10 -19.00 -13.88
CA SER A 87 4.35 -18.27 -14.12
C SER A 87 4.12 -16.85 -14.65
N LEU A 88 3.18 -16.69 -15.60
CA LEU A 88 2.80 -15.37 -16.12
C LEU A 88 2.23 -14.49 -15.00
N ALA A 89 1.31 -15.02 -14.19
CA ALA A 89 0.73 -14.30 -13.07
C ALA A 89 1.79 -13.91 -12.01
N ALA A 90 2.72 -14.82 -11.70
CA ALA A 90 3.85 -14.52 -10.80
C ALA A 90 4.75 -13.41 -11.36
N SER A 91 5.01 -13.42 -12.68
CA SER A 91 5.82 -12.39 -13.35
C SER A 91 5.14 -11.02 -13.30
N LEU A 92 3.82 -10.96 -13.55
CA LEU A 92 3.02 -9.73 -13.41
C LEU A 92 2.98 -9.23 -11.95
N THR A 93 2.91 -10.16 -10.99
CA THR A 93 2.94 -9.83 -9.56
C THR A 93 4.29 -9.22 -9.17
N LEU A 94 5.41 -9.80 -9.62
CA LEU A 94 6.75 -9.26 -9.39
C LEU A 94 6.93 -7.87 -10.02
N LEU A 95 6.46 -7.70 -11.25
CA LEU A 95 6.48 -6.41 -11.92
C LEU A 95 5.70 -5.34 -11.13
N SER A 96 4.52 -5.70 -10.62
CA SER A 96 3.70 -4.84 -9.78
C SER A 96 4.40 -4.48 -8.46
N TYR A 97 5.06 -5.43 -7.79
CA TYR A 97 5.80 -5.15 -6.56
C TYR A 97 7.01 -4.24 -6.78
N ILE A 98 7.74 -4.40 -7.90
CA ILE A 98 8.85 -3.51 -8.24
C ILE A 98 8.32 -2.09 -8.49
N ALA A 99 7.26 -1.94 -9.27
CA ALA A 99 6.64 -0.63 -9.52
C ALA A 99 6.17 0.04 -8.21
N THR A 100 5.51 -0.73 -7.33
CA THR A 100 5.02 -0.25 -6.03
C THR A 100 6.17 0.19 -5.13
N SER A 101 7.26 -0.56 -5.10
CA SER A 101 8.46 -0.21 -4.32
C SER A 101 9.08 1.11 -4.79
N VAL A 102 9.18 1.31 -6.12
CA VAL A 102 9.73 2.54 -6.71
C VAL A 102 8.84 3.74 -6.43
N ILE A 103 7.52 3.61 -6.63
CA ILE A 103 6.57 4.70 -6.35
C ILE A 103 6.60 5.05 -4.86
N SER A 104 6.52 4.06 -3.97
CA SER A 104 6.54 4.30 -2.52
C SER A 104 7.81 5.00 -2.06
N ALA A 105 8.97 4.57 -2.56
CA ALA A 105 10.24 5.22 -2.26
C ALA A 105 10.30 6.66 -2.81
N SER A 106 9.82 6.87 -4.03
CA SER A 106 9.81 8.20 -4.67
C SER A 106 8.90 9.18 -3.95
N GLU A 107 7.69 8.77 -3.59
CA GLU A 107 6.74 9.59 -2.83
C GLU A 107 7.27 9.89 -1.42
N GLY A 108 7.90 8.91 -0.77
CA GLY A 108 8.59 9.12 0.50
C GLY A 108 9.69 10.18 0.42
N MET A 109 10.49 10.17 -0.66
CA MET A 109 11.51 11.20 -0.89
C MET A 109 10.91 12.54 -1.31
N ALA A 110 9.77 12.57 -1.99
CA ALA A 110 9.04 13.80 -2.29
C ALA A 110 8.48 14.45 -1.00
N TYR A 111 7.96 13.65 -0.06
CA TYR A 111 7.58 14.15 1.26
C TYR A 111 8.79 14.70 2.02
N LEU A 112 9.93 14.01 2.00
CA LEU A 112 11.14 14.52 2.65
C LEU A 112 11.67 15.79 1.98
N HIS A 113 11.58 15.89 0.65
CA HIS A 113 11.95 17.10 -0.10
C HIS A 113 11.12 18.31 0.31
N SER A 114 9.84 18.13 0.67
CA SER A 114 9.02 19.24 1.20
C SER A 114 9.55 19.83 2.52
N ILE A 115 10.33 19.05 3.28
CA ILE A 115 10.99 19.45 4.53
C ILE A 115 12.42 19.92 4.28
N ILE A 116 13.14 19.26 3.36
CA ILE A 116 14.52 19.55 2.98
C ILE A 116 14.58 19.83 1.47
N PRO A 117 14.32 21.08 1.03
CA PRO A 117 14.19 21.40 -0.39
C PRO A 117 15.47 21.18 -1.23
N GLN A 118 16.63 21.06 -0.58
CA GLN A 118 17.89 20.78 -1.28
C GLN A 118 18.07 19.29 -1.63
N LEU A 119 17.21 18.40 -1.12
CA LEU A 119 17.31 16.96 -1.35
C LEU A 119 16.86 16.59 -2.77
N PRO A 120 17.73 16.11 -3.67
CA PRO A 120 17.29 15.71 -5.00
C PRO A 120 16.50 14.39 -4.93
N ILE A 121 15.22 14.43 -5.34
CA ILE A 121 14.27 13.32 -5.17
C ILE A 121 14.78 12.04 -5.83
N ILE A 122 15.15 12.07 -7.13
CA ILE A 122 15.54 10.87 -7.89
C ILE A 122 16.79 10.19 -7.27
N PRO A 123 17.92 10.88 -7.04
CA PRO A 123 19.07 10.27 -6.37
C PRO A 123 18.74 9.72 -4.97
N ALA A 124 17.94 10.45 -4.17
CA ALA A 124 17.54 9.99 -2.85
C ALA A 124 16.73 8.69 -2.91
N THR A 125 15.81 8.57 -3.87
CA THR A 125 15.01 7.35 -4.11
C THR A 125 15.90 6.16 -4.47
N ILE A 126 16.86 6.36 -5.37
CA ILE A 126 17.81 5.31 -5.78
C ILE A 126 18.64 4.85 -4.57
N VAL A 127 19.15 5.79 -3.77
CA VAL A 127 19.92 5.48 -2.56
C VAL A 127 19.07 4.71 -1.54
N LEU A 128 17.83 5.13 -1.31
CA LEU A 128 16.92 4.44 -0.39
C LEU A 128 16.66 3.00 -0.82
N LEU A 129 16.34 2.77 -2.10
CA LEU A 129 16.13 1.43 -2.66
C LEU A 129 17.41 0.59 -2.58
N ALA A 130 18.58 1.18 -2.84
CA ALA A 130 19.87 0.50 -2.72
C ALA A 130 20.18 0.09 -1.28
N ILE A 131 19.82 0.90 -0.28
CA ILE A 131 19.94 0.55 1.14
C ILE A 131 19.07 -0.67 1.45
N PHE A 132 17.78 -0.65 1.10
CA PHE A 132 16.88 -1.79 1.33
C PHE A 132 17.28 -3.06 0.57
N MET A 133 17.80 -2.92 -0.65
CA MET A 133 18.41 -4.01 -1.40
C MET A 133 19.60 -4.60 -0.63
N GLY A 134 20.50 -3.76 -0.13
CA GLY A 134 21.64 -4.18 0.68
C GLY A 134 21.22 -4.93 1.96
N LEU A 135 20.25 -4.40 2.69
CA LEU A 135 19.70 -5.05 3.90
C LEU A 135 19.12 -6.44 3.57
N THR A 136 18.39 -6.55 2.46
CA THR A 136 17.81 -7.82 1.98
C THR A 136 18.90 -8.82 1.59
N ILE A 137 19.94 -8.38 0.86
CA ILE A 137 21.09 -9.24 0.46
C ILE A 137 21.85 -9.74 1.70
N LEU A 138 21.97 -8.91 2.73
CA LEU A 138 22.57 -9.30 4.02
C LEU A 138 21.70 -10.27 4.83
N GLY A 139 20.51 -10.63 4.34
CA GLY A 139 19.60 -11.57 5.00
C GLY A 139 18.89 -10.98 6.21
N ILE A 140 18.85 -9.64 6.33
CA ILE A 140 18.09 -8.98 7.39
C ILE A 140 16.61 -9.12 7.05
N GLY A 141 15.95 -10.05 7.73
CA GLY A 141 14.52 -10.30 7.56
C GLY A 141 13.66 -9.15 8.04
N GLU A 142 12.45 -9.05 7.48
CA GLU A 142 11.46 -8.06 7.90
C GLU A 142 11.10 -8.20 9.38
N SER A 143 11.08 -7.07 10.09
CA SER A 143 10.68 -7.06 11.49
C SER A 143 9.17 -6.88 11.61
N ALA A 144 8.47 -7.94 12.01
CA ALA A 144 7.02 -7.88 12.29
C ALA A 144 6.68 -6.84 13.37
N THR A 145 7.57 -6.61 14.34
CA THR A 145 7.39 -5.58 15.36
C THR A 145 7.47 -4.17 14.78
N VAL A 146 8.44 -3.92 13.88
CA VAL A 146 8.58 -2.64 13.19
C VAL A 146 7.37 -2.41 12.27
N ALA A 147 6.92 -3.44 11.54
CA ALA A 147 5.73 -3.37 10.71
C ALA A 147 4.49 -2.95 11.53
N VAL A 148 4.27 -3.52 12.72
CA VAL A 148 3.16 -3.12 13.60
C VAL A 148 3.27 -1.66 14.04
N ALA A 149 4.47 -1.20 14.41
CA ALA A 149 4.67 0.20 14.81
C ALA A 149 4.33 1.16 13.66
N ILE A 150 4.82 0.87 12.45
CA ILE A 150 4.52 1.64 11.24
C ILE A 150 3.01 1.62 10.94
N PHE A 151 2.37 0.46 11.09
CA PHE A 151 0.95 0.28 10.80
C PHE A 151 0.07 1.11 11.75
N ILE A 152 0.35 1.05 13.06
CA ILE A 152 -0.37 1.86 14.05
C ILE A 152 -0.16 3.35 13.79
N PHE A 153 1.04 3.77 13.42
CA PHE A 153 1.32 5.17 13.07
C PHE A 153 0.51 5.63 11.85
N HIS A 154 0.41 4.80 10.80
CA HIS A 154 -0.44 5.10 9.64
C HIS A 154 -1.92 5.21 10.02
N LEU A 155 -2.44 4.24 10.77
CA LEU A 155 -3.84 4.26 11.21
C LEU A 155 -4.16 5.47 12.09
N ALA A 156 -3.26 5.84 13.01
CA ALA A 156 -3.41 7.02 13.84
C ALA A 156 -3.44 8.31 12.99
N SER A 157 -2.52 8.43 12.03
CA SER A 157 -2.44 9.59 11.13
C SER A 157 -3.69 9.72 10.25
N LEU A 158 -4.15 8.62 9.66
CA LEU A 158 -5.39 8.59 8.86
C LEU A 158 -6.63 8.90 9.69
N THR A 159 -6.71 8.36 10.91
CA THR A 159 -7.83 8.64 11.84
C THR A 159 -7.86 10.11 12.24
N LEU A 160 -6.70 10.70 12.55
CA LEU A 160 -6.59 12.12 12.88
C LEU A 160 -6.98 13.00 11.69
N LEU A 161 -6.52 12.67 10.49
CA LEU A 161 -6.87 13.38 9.26
C LEU A 161 -8.39 13.32 9.01
N ALA A 162 -8.97 12.12 9.02
CA ALA A 162 -10.41 11.93 8.82
C ALA A 162 -11.24 12.67 9.88
N GLY A 163 -10.84 12.57 11.16
CA GLY A 163 -11.49 13.29 12.25
C GLY A 163 -11.43 14.80 12.08
N THR A 164 -10.29 15.34 11.66
CA THR A 164 -10.12 16.78 11.41
C THR A 164 -11.00 17.25 10.24
N VAL A 165 -11.08 16.46 9.16
CA VAL A 165 -11.99 16.74 8.03
C VAL A 165 -13.45 16.73 8.48
N ILE A 166 -13.87 15.74 9.27
CA ILE A 166 -15.24 15.67 9.79
C ILE A 166 -15.56 16.90 10.65
N VAL A 167 -14.67 17.26 11.58
CA VAL A 167 -14.84 18.46 12.42
C VAL A 167 -14.91 19.73 11.57
N TYR A 168 -14.07 19.85 10.54
CA TYR A 168 -14.09 20.97 9.61
C TYR A 168 -15.45 21.09 8.89
N LEU A 169 -15.97 19.99 8.35
CA LEU A 169 -17.26 19.98 7.64
C LEU A 169 -18.44 20.36 8.57
N PHE A 170 -18.39 19.99 9.85
CA PHE A 170 -19.42 20.40 10.82
C PHE A 170 -19.36 21.88 11.20
N ARG A 171 -18.18 22.51 11.14
CA ARG A 171 -17.99 23.91 11.53
C ARG A 171 -18.17 24.88 10.37
N GLU A 172 -17.57 24.54 9.23
CA GLU A 172 -17.44 25.43 8.07
C GLU A 172 -18.38 25.03 6.91
N GLY A 173 -19.08 23.89 7.02
CA GLY A 173 -20.00 23.40 5.98
C GLY A 173 -19.29 22.83 4.76
N PHE A 174 -19.96 22.90 3.61
CA PHE A 174 -19.53 22.25 2.35
C PHE A 174 -19.09 23.25 1.27
N ASP A 175 -18.90 24.52 1.61
CA ASP A 175 -18.63 25.57 0.62
C ASP A 175 -17.34 25.31 -0.16
N VAL A 176 -16.27 24.86 0.52
CA VAL A 176 -15.00 24.47 -0.12
C VAL A 176 -15.20 23.31 -1.11
N PHE A 177 -16.08 22.35 -0.78
CA PHE A 177 -16.39 21.25 -1.69
C PHE A 177 -17.07 21.76 -2.96
N PHE A 178 -18.09 22.62 -2.84
CA PHE A 178 -18.78 23.18 -4.01
C PHE A 178 -17.89 24.13 -4.82
N MET A 179 -17.01 24.90 -4.18
CA MET A 179 -16.00 25.69 -4.87
C MET A 179 -15.09 24.81 -5.72
N ASN A 180 -14.55 23.72 -5.14
CA ASN A 180 -13.71 22.77 -5.87
C ASN A 180 -14.48 22.04 -6.98
N TRP A 181 -15.77 21.75 -6.79
CA TRP A 181 -16.60 21.09 -7.80
C TRP A 181 -16.84 21.95 -9.06
N ASN A 182 -16.90 23.26 -8.87
CA ASN A 182 -17.10 24.22 -9.95
C ASN A 182 -15.81 24.58 -10.69
N LEU A 183 -14.63 24.14 -10.20
CA LEU A 183 -13.40 24.30 -10.94
C LEU A 183 -13.44 23.50 -12.26
N PRO A 184 -12.79 24.02 -13.32
CA PRO A 184 -12.58 23.27 -14.55
C PRO A 184 -11.78 22.01 -14.26
N THR A 185 -11.97 20.98 -15.08
CA THR A 185 -11.17 19.77 -14.93
C THR A 185 -9.74 20.03 -15.40
N PRO A 186 -8.73 19.32 -14.85
CA PRO A 186 -7.33 19.52 -15.24
C PRO A 186 -7.05 19.40 -16.74
N HIS A 187 -7.95 18.73 -17.49
CA HIS A 187 -7.83 18.47 -18.92
C HIS A 187 -9.11 18.88 -19.72
N GLY A 188 -9.96 19.77 -19.16
CA GLY A 188 -11.22 20.19 -19.78
C GLY A 188 -11.95 21.31 -19.04
#